data_AF-A0A928STK4-F1
#
_entry.id   AF-A0A928STK4-F1
#
_cell.length_a   1.000
_cell.length_b   1.000
_cell.length_c   1.000
_cell.angle_alpha   90.00
_cell.angle_beta   90.00
_cell.angle_gamma   90.00
#
_symmetry.space_group_name_H-M   'P 1'
#
loop_
_entity.id
_entity.type
_entity.pdbx_description
1 polymer ?
#
loop_
_entity_poly.entity_id
_entity_poly.type
_entity_poly.pdbx_seq_one_letter_code
_entity_poly.pdbx_strand_id
1 'polypeptide(L)'
;MMRPVSATWCGAALVFLASCALIVDLPEGRDPATSAGGGASGSGGTAGTAGSAGSAPDAAAGSSGCVVACDCDGDLVENETCGGKDCADDDADVKPGQSTYMLKPSKNAKIGFDFDCSGSADREHTQAVKCLGLALTSCDTVTQGFLEALPECGQVGEWGTCKKGTLTCEKDVLQSKTMACK
;
A
#
# COMPACT_ATOMS: atom_id res chain seq x y z
N MET A 1 46.77 26.08 -3.77
CA MET A 1 45.92 27.29 -3.67
C MET A 1 44.82 27.18 -4.71
N MET A 2 43.66 26.63 -4.32
CA MET A 2 42.51 26.40 -5.21
C MET A 2 41.57 27.59 -5.12
N ARG A 3 41.17 28.17 -6.26
CA ARG A 3 40.23 29.28 -6.34
C ARG A 3 38.80 28.72 -6.36
N PRO A 4 37.84 29.28 -5.61
CA PRO A 4 36.43 28.90 -5.74
C PRO A 4 35.84 29.52 -7.01
N VAL A 5 35.04 28.74 -7.73
CA VAL A 5 34.22 29.21 -8.86
C VAL A 5 32.83 29.53 -8.30
N SER A 6 32.51 30.82 -8.25
CA SER A 6 31.17 31.32 -7.91
C SER A 6 30.26 31.22 -9.13
N ALA A 7 29.20 30.41 -9.02
CA ALA A 7 28.11 30.41 -9.99
C ALA A 7 26.97 31.30 -9.47
N THR A 8 26.96 32.55 -9.92
CA THR A 8 25.83 33.47 -9.77
C THR A 8 24.77 33.11 -10.80
N TRP A 9 23.65 32.54 -10.37
CA TRP A 9 22.45 32.40 -11.20
C TRP A 9 21.48 33.53 -10.83
N CYS A 10 21.37 34.49 -11.75
CA CYS A 10 20.41 35.58 -11.70
C CYS A 10 19.50 35.46 -12.91
N GLY A 11 18.19 35.55 -12.68
CA GLY A 11 17.16 35.72 -13.72
C GLY A 11 16.47 34.40 -14.11
N ALA A 12 15.18 34.37 -14.39
CA ALA A 12 14.15 35.40 -14.36
C ALA A 12 12.81 34.67 -14.32
N ALA A 13 11.82 35.29 -13.69
CA ALA A 13 10.45 34.83 -13.72
C ALA A 13 9.92 34.77 -15.17
N LEU A 14 9.26 33.67 -15.52
CA LEU A 14 8.36 33.62 -16.66
C LEU A 14 7.13 32.81 -16.26
N VAL A 15 6.08 33.57 -15.94
CA VAL A 15 4.70 33.10 -15.77
C VAL A 15 4.20 32.70 -17.15
N PHE A 16 3.87 31.42 -17.34
CA PHE A 16 3.03 30.97 -18.44
C PHE A 16 1.76 30.35 -17.85
N LEU A 17 0.69 31.15 -17.85
CA LEU A 17 -0.68 30.68 -17.82
C LEU A 17 -0.97 30.06 -19.19
N ALA A 18 -1.07 28.73 -19.24
CA ALA A 18 -1.60 28.02 -20.40
C ALA A 18 -2.68 27.04 -19.92
N SER A 19 -3.92 27.51 -19.98
CA SER A 19 -5.13 26.72 -19.85
C SER A 19 -5.24 25.77 -21.04
N CYS A 20 -4.96 24.48 -20.84
CA CYS A 20 -5.38 23.43 -21.79
C CYS A 20 -6.59 22.71 -21.20
N ALA A 21 -7.78 23.18 -21.57
CA ALA A 21 -8.98 22.36 -21.53
C ALA A 21 -8.87 21.32 -22.65
N LEU A 22 -8.53 20.08 -22.30
CA LEU A 22 -8.68 18.95 -23.21
C LEU A 22 -10.08 18.37 -22.96
N ILE A 23 -11.02 18.77 -23.82
CA ILE A 23 -12.31 18.10 -23.95
C ILE A 23 -12.04 16.84 -24.77
N VAL A 24 -12.11 15.68 -24.13
CA VAL A 24 -12.21 14.40 -24.81
C VAL A 24 -13.68 13.99 -24.75
N ASP A 25 -14.34 14.19 -25.87
CA ASP A 25 -15.64 13.61 -26.20
C ASP A 25 -15.45 12.15 -26.68
N LEU A 26 -16.53 11.37 -26.68
CA LEU A 26 -16.73 9.97 -27.15
C LEU A 26 -16.86 8.89 -26.05
N PRO A 27 -17.72 7.87 -26.26
CA PRO A 27 -19.10 7.91 -26.74
C PRO A 27 -20.07 7.14 -25.81
N GLU A 28 -21.33 7.57 -25.76
CA GLU A 28 -22.44 6.81 -25.19
C GLU A 28 -22.70 5.54 -26.03
N GLY A 29 -22.75 4.36 -25.39
CA GLY A 29 -22.92 3.11 -26.12
C GLY A 29 -23.22 1.87 -25.29
N ARG A 30 -24.50 1.70 -24.97
CA ARG A 30 -25.28 0.43 -24.85
C ARG A 30 -25.28 -0.34 -23.52
N ASP A 31 -26.40 -0.22 -22.80
CA ASP A 31 -27.07 -1.30 -22.04
C ASP A 31 -27.65 -2.39 -22.99
N PRO A 32 -28.33 -3.47 -22.53
CA PRO A 32 -28.22 -4.26 -21.29
C PRO A 32 -28.05 -5.78 -21.60
N ALA A 33 -27.62 -6.59 -20.62
CA ALA A 33 -27.81 -8.03 -20.69
C ALA A 33 -28.31 -8.58 -19.34
N THR A 34 -29.62 -8.79 -19.32
CA THR A 34 -30.35 -9.65 -18.39
C THR A 34 -29.79 -11.07 -18.42
N SER A 35 -29.55 -11.67 -17.26
CA SER A 35 -29.59 -13.14 -17.12
C SER A 35 -30.10 -13.49 -15.74
N ALA A 36 -31.38 -13.85 -15.71
CA ALA A 36 -31.99 -14.63 -14.65
C ALA A 36 -31.39 -16.04 -14.65
N GLY A 37 -31.10 -16.57 -13.47
CA GLY A 37 -30.71 -17.96 -13.27
C GLY A 37 -31.07 -18.36 -11.86
N GLY A 38 -32.22 -19.03 -11.70
CA GLY A 38 -32.75 -19.46 -10.42
C GLY A 38 -32.14 -20.76 -9.90
N GLY A 39 -32.35 -20.96 -8.60
CA GLY A 39 -32.75 -22.24 -8.01
C GLY A 39 -31.76 -23.40 -7.98
N ALA A 40 -31.40 -23.83 -6.77
CA ALA A 40 -31.54 -25.23 -6.38
C ALA A 40 -31.49 -25.37 -4.85
N SER A 41 -32.63 -25.77 -4.29
CA SER A 41 -32.70 -26.46 -3.01
C SER A 41 -32.02 -27.82 -3.14
N GLY A 42 -31.18 -28.20 -2.17
CA GLY A 42 -30.53 -29.50 -2.10
C GLY A 42 -30.45 -29.98 -0.66
N SER A 43 -31.41 -30.82 -0.28
CA SER A 43 -31.55 -31.49 1.00
C SER A 43 -30.46 -32.54 1.24
N GLY A 44 -30.05 -32.68 2.50
CA GLY A 44 -29.91 -33.95 3.23
C GLY A 44 -28.95 -35.04 2.73
N GLY A 45 -28.10 -35.56 3.63
CA GLY A 45 -27.46 -36.85 3.39
C GLY A 45 -26.30 -37.22 4.31
N THR A 46 -26.65 -37.78 5.48
CA THR A 46 -26.07 -38.99 6.11
C THR A 46 -24.57 -39.14 6.45
N ALA A 47 -24.39 -39.73 7.63
CA ALA A 47 -23.20 -40.23 8.29
C ALA A 47 -22.41 -41.34 7.53
N GLY A 48 -21.15 -41.49 7.95
CA GLY A 48 -20.20 -42.56 7.61
C GLY A 48 -18.87 -41.95 7.16
N THR A 49 -17.68 -42.26 7.67
CA THR A 49 -17.20 -43.52 8.24
C THR A 49 -15.92 -43.21 9.03
N ALA A 50 -15.76 -43.80 10.21
CA ALA A 50 -14.48 -43.84 10.90
C ALA A 50 -13.52 -44.80 10.18
N GLY A 51 -12.26 -44.40 10.07
CA GLY A 51 -11.14 -45.31 9.79
C GLY A 51 -10.48 -45.10 8.42
N SER A 52 -9.30 -44.48 8.45
CA SER A 52 -8.18 -44.89 7.59
C SER A 52 -6.89 -44.59 8.33
N ALA A 53 -6.30 -45.65 8.86
CA ALA A 53 -4.93 -45.68 9.30
C ALA A 53 -4.00 -45.52 8.08
N GLY A 54 -2.93 -44.74 8.27
CA GLY A 54 -1.67 -44.90 7.54
C GLY A 54 -1.76 -44.87 6.02
N SER A 55 -1.85 -43.68 5.44
CA SER A 55 -1.16 -43.41 4.18
C SER A 55 0.06 -42.58 4.55
N ALA A 56 1.24 -43.21 4.46
CA ALA A 56 2.48 -42.46 4.37
C ALA A 56 2.30 -41.45 3.24
N PRO A 57 2.66 -40.17 3.41
CA PRO A 57 2.62 -39.25 2.30
C PRO A 57 3.57 -39.81 1.25
N ASP A 58 3.01 -40.18 0.09
CA ASP A 58 3.78 -40.27 -1.13
C ASP A 58 4.59 -38.98 -1.19
N ALA A 59 5.91 -39.13 -1.17
CA ALA A 59 6.84 -38.05 -1.34
C ALA A 59 6.59 -37.45 -2.73
N ALA A 60 5.61 -36.54 -2.80
CA ALA A 60 5.45 -35.62 -3.90
C ALA A 60 6.81 -34.97 -4.04
N ALA A 61 7.45 -35.27 -5.18
CA ALA A 61 8.76 -34.76 -5.53
C ALA A 61 8.82 -33.29 -5.15
N GLY A 62 9.60 -33.01 -4.10
CA GLY A 62 9.61 -31.71 -3.45
C GLY A 62 9.85 -30.65 -4.52
N SER A 63 8.90 -29.71 -4.64
CA SER A 63 9.17 -28.44 -5.26
C SER A 63 10.33 -27.85 -4.46
N SER A 64 11.51 -27.85 -5.07
CA SER A 64 12.81 -27.78 -4.42
C SER A 64 13.10 -26.40 -3.84
N GLY A 65 12.42 -26.06 -2.73
CA GLY A 65 12.58 -24.79 -2.03
C GLY A 65 11.64 -24.55 -0.85
N CYS A 66 10.51 -25.27 -0.77
CA CYS A 66 9.50 -25.02 0.26
C CYS A 66 9.69 -25.87 1.53
N VAL A 67 9.50 -25.25 2.70
CA VAL A 67 9.58 -25.94 4.01
C VAL A 67 8.39 -26.89 4.21
N VAL A 68 7.18 -26.45 3.82
CA VAL A 68 5.95 -27.24 3.78
C VAL A 68 5.28 -27.03 2.42
N ALA A 69 4.64 -28.07 1.86
CA ALA A 69 4.10 -28.03 0.49
C ALA A 69 3.04 -26.94 0.24
N CYS A 70 2.43 -26.41 1.29
CA CYS A 70 1.39 -25.39 1.25
C CYS A 70 1.74 -24.13 2.06
N ASP A 71 2.93 -24.07 2.63
CA ASP A 71 3.45 -23.00 3.52
C ASP A 71 4.97 -22.96 3.30
N CYS A 72 5.36 -22.36 2.19
CA CYS A 72 6.72 -22.39 1.68
C CYS A 72 7.65 -21.47 2.49
N ASP A 73 7.13 -20.40 3.08
CA ASP A 73 7.89 -19.42 3.88
C ASP A 73 7.79 -19.63 5.40
N GLY A 74 6.90 -20.52 5.87
CA GLY A 74 6.80 -20.97 7.25
C GLY A 74 6.03 -20.02 8.15
N ASP A 75 5.14 -19.20 7.61
CA ASP A 75 4.36 -18.20 8.35
C ASP A 75 3.06 -18.76 8.98
N LEU A 76 2.80 -20.06 8.76
CA LEU A 76 1.64 -20.83 9.22
C LEU A 76 0.32 -20.48 8.54
N VAL A 77 0.36 -19.82 7.38
CA VAL A 77 -0.79 -19.58 6.53
C VAL A 77 -0.62 -20.31 5.22
N GLU A 78 -1.65 -21.05 4.81
CA GLU A 78 -1.59 -21.78 3.56
C GLU A 78 -1.72 -20.85 2.35
N ASN A 79 -1.01 -21.18 1.27
CA ASN A 79 -1.12 -20.51 -0.02
C ASN A 79 -2.47 -20.74 -0.72
N GLU A 80 -2.78 -19.90 -1.71
CA GLU A 80 -4.03 -20.00 -2.49
C GLU A 80 -4.20 -21.34 -3.24
N THR A 81 -3.10 -21.99 -3.64
CA THR A 81 -3.15 -23.27 -4.38
C THR A 81 -3.66 -24.41 -3.49
N CYS A 82 -3.40 -24.33 -2.19
CA CYS A 82 -3.92 -25.25 -1.19
C CYS A 82 -5.28 -24.81 -0.61
N GLY A 83 -5.88 -23.73 -1.12
CA GLY A 83 -7.15 -23.19 -0.65
C GLY A 83 -7.02 -22.24 0.55
N GLY A 84 -5.79 -21.87 0.91
CA GLY A 84 -5.52 -20.83 1.89
C GLY A 84 -5.64 -19.42 1.29
N LYS A 85 -5.14 -18.43 2.04
CA LYS A 85 -5.30 -17.00 1.72
C LYS A 85 -3.97 -16.26 1.67
N ASP A 86 -2.87 -16.94 1.88
CA ASP A 86 -1.58 -16.31 1.74
C ASP A 86 -1.32 -15.98 0.26
N CYS A 87 -1.13 -14.68 0.02
CA CYS A 87 -0.91 -14.11 -1.29
C CYS A 87 0.57 -14.17 -1.70
N ALA A 88 1.49 -14.50 -0.78
CA ALA A 88 2.93 -14.51 -1.04
C ALA A 88 3.69 -15.57 -0.22
N ASP A 89 3.49 -16.83 -0.60
CA ASP A 89 4.07 -18.03 0.04
C ASP A 89 5.61 -18.10 0.03
N ASP A 90 6.28 -17.08 -0.52
CA ASP A 90 7.73 -16.92 -0.51
C ASP A 90 8.22 -15.78 0.42
N ASP A 91 7.33 -15.16 1.19
CA ASP A 91 7.63 -14.02 2.06
C ASP A 91 6.81 -13.98 3.36
N ALA A 92 7.33 -14.59 4.43
CA ALA A 92 6.63 -14.80 5.70
C ALA A 92 6.17 -13.51 6.44
N ASP A 93 6.52 -12.33 5.92
CA ASP A 93 6.02 -11.04 6.39
C ASP A 93 4.66 -10.67 5.77
N VAL A 94 4.28 -11.27 4.64
CA VAL A 94 3.03 -11.06 3.93
C VAL A 94 2.05 -12.14 4.34
N LYS A 95 0.92 -11.76 4.93
CA LYS A 95 -0.14 -12.70 5.32
C LYS A 95 -1.47 -12.00 5.57
N PRO A 96 -2.61 -12.69 5.41
CA PRO A 96 -3.92 -12.18 5.77
C PRO A 96 -3.98 -11.56 7.16
N GLY A 97 -4.36 -10.28 7.23
CA GLY A 97 -4.54 -9.57 8.49
C GLY A 97 -3.24 -9.15 9.19
N GLN A 98 -2.11 -9.14 8.47
CA GLN A 98 -0.87 -8.52 8.95
C GLN A 98 -1.16 -7.10 9.48
N SER A 99 -0.65 -6.80 10.67
CA SER A 99 -0.84 -5.50 11.33
C SER A 99 0.41 -4.63 11.33
N THR A 100 1.55 -5.19 10.93
CA THR A 100 2.83 -4.50 10.98
C THR A 100 3.08 -3.71 9.70
N TYR A 101 3.40 -2.42 9.84
CA TYR A 101 3.79 -1.57 8.72
C TYR A 101 5.28 -1.74 8.41
N MET A 102 5.61 -1.92 7.13
CA MET A 102 6.95 -2.15 6.62
C MET A 102 7.43 -0.95 5.80
N LEU A 103 8.73 -0.63 5.92
CA LEU A 103 9.35 0.47 5.18
C LEU A 103 9.82 0.08 3.77
N LYS A 104 9.94 -1.22 3.51
CA LYS A 104 10.39 -1.78 2.24
C LYS A 104 9.27 -2.65 1.66
N PRO A 105 9.19 -2.75 0.33
CA PRO A 105 8.25 -3.69 -0.27
C PRO A 105 8.64 -5.13 0.07
N SER A 106 7.66 -6.02 -0.01
CA SER A 106 7.81 -7.47 0.01
C SER A 106 8.88 -7.92 -0.99
N LYS A 107 9.53 -9.04 -0.70
CA LYS A 107 10.43 -9.72 -1.64
C LYS A 107 9.70 -10.11 -2.92
N ASN A 108 8.39 -10.36 -2.81
CA ASN A 108 7.50 -10.60 -3.92
C ASN A 108 7.07 -9.27 -4.57
N ALA A 109 7.70 -8.94 -5.69
CA ALA A 109 7.46 -7.67 -6.38
C ALA A 109 6.01 -7.45 -6.86
N LYS A 110 5.20 -8.51 -6.99
CA LYS A 110 3.79 -8.39 -7.36
C LYS A 110 2.93 -7.87 -6.21
N ILE A 111 3.32 -8.19 -4.98
CA ILE A 111 2.63 -7.79 -3.75
C ILE A 111 3.01 -6.36 -3.38
N GLY A 112 4.29 -6.01 -3.56
CA GLY A 112 4.76 -4.66 -3.25
C GLY A 112 4.59 -4.36 -1.77
N PHE A 113 3.60 -3.56 -1.40
CA PHE A 113 3.36 -3.13 -0.01
C PHE A 113 2.07 -3.69 0.61
N ASP A 114 1.34 -4.58 -0.06
CA ASP A 114 0.14 -5.26 0.46
C ASP A 114 0.55 -6.48 1.30
N PHE A 115 1.11 -6.21 2.48
CA PHE A 115 1.54 -7.23 3.43
C PHE A 115 0.36 -7.92 4.13
N ASP A 116 -0.83 -7.35 4.12
CA ASP A 116 -2.02 -7.93 4.75
C ASP A 116 -2.94 -8.71 3.80
N CYS A 117 -2.54 -8.88 2.54
CA CYS A 117 -3.27 -9.57 1.47
C CYS A 117 -4.70 -9.03 1.27
N SER A 118 -4.90 -7.72 1.44
CA SER A 118 -6.20 -7.06 1.24
C SER A 118 -6.49 -6.73 -0.22
N GLY A 119 -5.47 -6.76 -1.09
CA GLY A 119 -5.52 -6.33 -2.48
C GLY A 119 -5.10 -4.88 -2.69
N SER A 120 -4.67 -4.18 -1.63
CA SER A 120 -4.18 -2.80 -1.71
C SER A 120 -3.22 -2.48 -0.58
N ALA A 121 -2.19 -1.66 -0.87
CA ALA A 121 -1.28 -1.20 0.17
C ALA A 121 -1.92 -0.09 1.04
N ASP A 122 -1.96 -0.32 2.34
CA ASP A 122 -2.43 0.58 3.38
C ASP A 122 -1.30 1.38 3.99
N ARG A 123 -1.44 2.71 4.00
CA ARG A 123 -0.47 3.63 4.61
C ARG A 123 -0.55 3.62 6.13
N GLU A 124 0.61 3.70 6.81
CA GLU A 124 0.70 3.91 8.26
C GLU A 124 -0.03 5.19 8.70
N HIS A 125 0.00 6.23 7.85
CA HIS A 125 -0.66 7.50 8.11
C HIS A 125 -1.75 7.79 7.06
N THR A 126 -2.94 8.13 7.52
CA THR A 126 -4.12 8.42 6.68
C THR A 126 -4.40 9.90 6.51
N GLN A 127 -3.67 10.78 7.20
CA GLN A 127 -3.85 12.24 7.12
C GLN A 127 -2.50 12.97 7.13
N ALA A 128 -2.40 14.02 6.30
CA ALA A 128 -1.26 14.94 6.29
C ALA A 128 -1.54 16.17 7.17
N VAL A 129 -0.48 16.71 7.79
CA VAL A 129 -0.52 17.98 8.51
C VAL A 129 -0.52 19.12 7.50
N LYS A 130 -1.53 19.98 7.56
CA LYS A 130 -1.67 21.14 6.65
C LYS A 130 -1.18 22.39 7.35
N CYS A 131 -0.11 22.98 6.84
CA CYS A 131 0.46 24.22 7.39
C CYS A 131 0.03 25.46 6.61
N LEU A 132 -0.70 25.33 5.49
CA LEU A 132 -1.09 26.47 4.68
C LEU A 132 -2.34 27.18 5.24
N GLY A 133 -2.20 28.47 5.55
CA GLY A 133 -3.31 29.36 5.91
C GLY A 133 -2.87 30.75 6.35
N LEU A 134 -3.70 31.76 6.06
CA LEU A 134 -3.54 33.14 6.56
C LEU A 134 -4.05 33.30 8.01
N ALA A 135 -4.66 32.26 8.58
CA ALA A 135 -5.22 32.28 9.92
C ALA A 135 -4.21 31.70 10.93
N LEU A 136 -3.49 32.59 11.62
CA LEU A 136 -2.57 32.21 12.71
C LEU A 136 -3.24 31.46 13.87
N THR A 137 -4.56 31.60 14.01
CA THR A 137 -5.35 30.93 15.06
C THR A 137 -5.57 29.45 14.78
N SER A 138 -5.48 29.00 13.53
CA SER A 138 -5.65 27.61 13.11
C SER A 138 -4.32 26.92 12.79
N CYS A 139 -3.18 27.53 13.12
CA CYS A 139 -1.88 26.93 12.89
C CYS A 139 -1.60 25.86 13.95
N ASP A 140 -1.67 24.59 13.55
CA ASP A 140 -1.39 23.45 14.42
C ASP A 140 0.12 23.27 14.61
N THR A 141 0.63 23.79 15.73
CA THR A 141 2.04 23.72 16.09
C THR A 141 2.38 22.50 16.95
N VAL A 142 1.45 21.57 17.14
CA VAL A 142 1.61 20.45 18.08
C VAL A 142 1.61 19.11 17.33
N THR A 143 0.75 18.95 16.34
CA THR A 143 0.62 17.70 15.60
C THR A 143 1.82 17.49 14.68
N GLN A 144 2.53 16.38 14.89
CA GLN A 144 3.55 15.91 13.96
C GLN A 144 2.94 15.01 12.90
N GLY A 145 3.42 15.12 11.67
CA GLY A 145 3.02 14.24 10.59
C GLY A 145 3.72 14.56 9.29
N PHE A 146 3.29 13.86 8.24
CA PHE A 146 3.68 14.22 6.88
C PHE A 146 3.07 15.56 6.49
N LEU A 147 3.92 16.51 6.09
CA LEU A 147 3.50 17.87 5.79
C LEU A 147 2.90 17.97 4.38
N GLU A 148 1.76 18.64 4.27
CA GLU A 148 0.98 18.94 3.06
C GLU A 148 0.41 17.75 2.30
N ALA A 149 1.20 16.73 2.00
CA ALA A 149 0.75 15.57 1.26
C ALA A 149 1.29 14.28 1.90
N LEU A 150 0.50 13.22 1.82
CA LEU A 150 0.94 11.89 2.19
C LEU A 150 1.79 11.32 1.05
N PRO A 151 3.04 10.91 1.29
CA PRO A 151 3.77 10.13 0.32
C PRO A 151 3.06 8.79 0.04
N GLU A 152 3.27 8.26 -1.16
CA GLU A 152 2.91 6.88 -1.48
C GLU A 152 3.79 5.89 -0.69
N CYS A 153 3.39 4.62 -0.65
CA CYS A 153 4.14 3.58 0.06
C CYS A 153 5.61 3.51 -0.37
N GLY A 154 6.52 3.47 0.60
CA GLY A 154 7.96 3.47 0.37
C GLY A 154 8.55 4.79 -0.16
N GLN A 155 7.73 5.81 -0.41
CA GLN A 155 8.21 7.12 -0.81
C GLN A 155 8.58 7.97 0.42
N VAL A 156 9.54 8.87 0.22
CA VAL A 156 10.00 9.80 1.24
C VAL A 156 9.17 11.08 1.19
N GLY A 157 8.75 11.58 2.35
CA GLY A 157 8.10 12.87 2.51
C GLY A 157 8.69 13.70 3.65
N GLU A 158 8.30 14.98 3.69
CA GLU A 158 8.65 15.89 4.78
C GLU A 158 7.84 15.54 6.04
N TRP A 159 8.53 15.25 7.14
CA TRP A 159 7.93 14.99 8.43
C TRP A 159 8.24 16.15 9.39
N GLY A 160 7.22 16.67 10.04
CA GLY A 160 7.40 17.77 10.97
C GLY A 160 6.09 18.28 11.56
N THR A 161 6.09 19.53 11.98
CA THR A 161 4.92 20.26 12.50
C THR A 161 4.69 21.52 11.67
N CYS A 162 3.69 22.32 12.05
CA CYS A 162 3.63 23.71 11.60
C CYS A 162 4.26 24.65 12.64
N LYS A 163 4.61 25.85 12.18
CA LYS A 163 5.02 26.97 13.04
C LYS A 163 4.30 28.24 12.63
N LYS A 164 4.08 29.12 13.61
CA LYS A 164 3.50 30.44 13.38
C LYS A 164 4.58 31.38 12.84
N GLY A 165 4.40 31.83 11.60
CA GLY A 165 5.11 32.97 11.03
C GLY A 165 4.48 34.29 11.49
N THR A 166 4.91 35.40 10.89
CA THR A 166 4.42 36.74 11.25
C THR A 166 2.95 36.95 10.84
N LEU A 167 2.52 36.37 9.72
CA LEU A 167 1.13 36.48 9.20
C LEU A 167 0.62 35.15 8.60
N THR A 168 1.41 34.09 8.71
CA THR A 168 1.23 32.83 7.99
C THR A 168 1.46 31.66 8.94
N CYS A 169 0.80 30.54 8.65
CA CYS A 169 1.26 29.26 9.17
C CYS A 169 2.26 28.68 8.16
N GLU A 170 3.39 28.20 8.66
CA GLU A 170 4.50 27.73 7.83
C GLU A 170 4.90 26.32 8.24
N LYS A 171 5.52 25.59 7.31
CA LYS A 171 6.10 24.27 7.61
C LYS A 171 7.26 24.41 8.59
N ASP A 172 7.31 23.51 9.55
CA ASP A 172 8.49 23.26 10.37
C ASP A 172 8.97 21.82 10.14
N VAL A 173 9.79 21.65 9.10
CA VAL A 173 10.31 20.34 8.69
C VAL A 173 11.33 19.88 9.73
N LEU A 174 11.08 18.76 10.38
CA LEU A 174 11.98 18.16 11.37
C LEU A 174 12.93 17.15 10.72
N GLN A 175 12.41 16.34 9.78
CA GLN A 175 13.17 15.33 9.08
C GLN A 175 12.47 14.90 7.79
N SER A 176 13.15 14.07 6.99
CA SER A 176 12.51 13.28 5.93
C SER A 176 12.16 11.90 6.49
N LYS A 177 10.93 11.44 6.29
CA LYS A 177 10.45 10.11 6.73
C LYS A 177 9.95 9.33 5.51
N THR A 178 10.15 8.01 5.49
CA THR A 178 9.56 7.12 4.47
C THR A 178 8.18 6.66 4.94
N MET A 179 7.19 6.61 4.04
CA MET A 179 5.88 6.03 4.35
C MET A 179 6.00 4.52 4.53
N ALA A 180 5.73 4.03 5.73
CA ALA A 180 5.55 2.60 5.95
C ALA A 180 4.14 2.18 5.51
N CYS A 181 4.02 0.96 4.97
CA CYS A 181 2.75 0.42 4.50
C CYS A 181 2.59 -1.05 4.87
N LYS A 182 1.35 -1.53 4.82
CA LYS A 182 0.99 -2.93 5.00
C LYS A 182 -0.10 -3.32 4.02
#